data_AF-A0A6G3MGB3-F1
#
_entry.id   AF-A0A6G3MGB3-F1
#
_cell.length_a   1.000
_cell.length_b   1.000
_cell.length_c   1.000
_cell.angle_alpha   90.00
_cell.angle_beta   90.00
_cell.angle_gamma   90.00
#
_symmetry.space_group_name_H-M   'P 1'
#
loop_
_entity.id
_entity.type
_entity.pdbx_description
1 polymer ?
#
loop_
_entity_poly.entity_id
_entity_poly.type
_entity_poly.pdbx_seq_one_letter_code
_entity_poly.pdbx_strand_id
1 'polypeptide(L)'
;MSKNFYIKRFFPYIYKYKSFSCLKFSQMAVRMHSKNMRTETDSFGEIQVPMDKYYGAQTQRSLSNFKIGNFSERMPLEIIRAFGYLKKAAATVNLENGLDTKIVESISQACDEIINGKLDDHFHLVIWQTGSGTQTNMNINEVISNRAIEILGGQLGSKNPVHPNDHVNMGQVFISVHV
;
A
#
# COMPACT_ATOMS: atom_id res chain seq x y z
N MET A 1 -27.68 -56.05 31.45
CA MET A 1 -27.41 -54.60 31.44
C MET A 1 -26.02 -54.36 30.82
N SER A 2 -25.96 -53.55 29.75
CA SER A 2 -24.80 -52.91 29.09
C SER A 2 -23.61 -53.80 28.63
N LYS A 3 -23.59 -54.31 27.39
CA LYS A 3 -23.18 -53.72 26.08
C LYS A 3 -21.66 -53.52 25.85
N ASN A 4 -21.24 -54.17 24.75
CA ASN A 4 -20.17 -53.86 23.80
C ASN A 4 -18.87 -54.70 23.85
N PHE A 5 -18.65 -55.28 22.68
CA PHE A 5 -17.84 -56.43 22.27
C PHE A 5 -16.72 -55.90 21.37
N TYR A 6 -15.67 -56.71 21.15
CA TYR A 6 -14.54 -56.50 20.22
C TYR A 6 -13.42 -55.57 20.75
N ILE A 7 -12.12 -55.74 20.51
CA ILE A 7 -11.33 -56.40 19.45
C ILE A 7 -10.06 -56.97 20.11
N LYS A 8 -9.67 -58.23 19.84
CA LYS A 8 -8.25 -58.63 19.82
C LYS A 8 -8.03 -59.89 18.98
N ARG A 9 -7.08 -59.75 18.05
CA ARG A 9 -6.07 -60.71 17.56
C ARG A 9 -6.30 -61.51 16.26
N PHE A 10 -5.27 -61.34 15.40
CA PHE A 10 -4.70 -62.23 14.38
C PHE A 10 -5.46 -62.47 13.08
N PHE A 11 -4.88 -62.06 11.94
CA PHE A 11 -4.31 -62.94 10.90
C PHE A 11 -3.35 -62.11 9.99
N PRO A 12 -2.29 -62.72 9.43
CA PRO A 12 -1.16 -62.06 8.75
C PRO A 12 -1.35 -62.04 7.22
N TYR A 13 -0.65 -61.19 6.47
CA TYR A 13 -0.12 -61.52 5.13
C TYR A 13 0.80 -60.41 4.61
N ILE A 14 2.05 -60.80 4.39
CA ILE A 14 3.09 -60.05 3.68
C ILE A 14 2.90 -60.36 2.18
N TYR A 15 2.85 -59.33 1.31
CA TYR A 15 3.74 -59.16 0.14
C TYR A 15 3.23 -58.14 -0.89
N LYS A 16 4.20 -57.35 -1.41
CA LYS A 16 4.25 -56.63 -2.71
C LYS A 16 3.28 -55.43 -2.83
N TYR A 17 3.76 -54.19 -2.99
CA TYR A 17 4.41 -53.71 -4.21
C TYR A 17 5.32 -52.49 -3.98
N LYS A 18 6.16 -52.28 -4.99
CA LYS A 18 7.40 -51.48 -5.10
C LYS A 18 7.25 -49.97 -4.86
N SER A 19 8.31 -49.42 -4.24
CA SER A 19 8.96 -48.13 -4.51
C SER A 19 8.05 -46.91 -4.75
N PHE A 20 7.77 -46.17 -3.67
CA PHE A 20 7.47 -44.75 -3.76
C PHE A 20 8.76 -43.97 -3.54
N SER A 21 9.37 -43.48 -4.62
CA SER A 21 10.39 -42.45 -4.54
C SER A 21 9.71 -41.13 -4.12
N CYS A 22 10.01 -40.74 -2.89
CA CYS A 22 9.89 -39.39 -2.39
C CYS A 22 10.68 -38.40 -3.27
N LEU A 23 10.24 -37.13 -3.27
CA LEU A 23 10.90 -35.93 -3.80
C LEU A 23 10.86 -35.69 -5.33
N LYS A 24 9.94 -34.80 -5.73
CA LYS A 24 10.24 -33.44 -6.23
C LYS A 24 8.96 -32.78 -6.77
N PHE A 25 8.10 -32.28 -5.87
CA PHE A 25 7.27 -31.12 -6.21
C PHE A 25 8.18 -29.89 -6.15
N SER A 26 9.01 -29.74 -7.17
CA SER A 26 9.96 -28.63 -7.31
C SER A 26 9.23 -27.42 -7.91
N GLN A 27 8.98 -26.43 -7.05
CA GLN A 27 9.17 -25.00 -7.35
C GLN A 27 8.59 -24.45 -8.66
N MET A 28 7.30 -24.65 -8.95
CA MET A 28 6.58 -23.91 -10.01
C MET A 28 5.42 -23.04 -9.51
N ALA A 29 5.53 -22.47 -8.31
CA ALA A 29 4.54 -21.50 -7.83
C ALA A 29 5.10 -20.34 -7.00
N VAL A 30 6.42 -20.10 -7.01
CA VAL A 30 6.92 -18.76 -6.70
C VAL A 30 6.82 -17.97 -7.99
N ARG A 31 5.64 -17.39 -8.25
CA ARG A 31 5.48 -16.39 -9.30
C ARG A 31 6.52 -15.30 -9.04
N MET A 32 7.60 -15.32 -9.80
CA MET A 32 8.46 -14.16 -9.97
C MET A 32 7.61 -13.07 -10.61
N HIS A 33 6.95 -12.26 -9.78
CA HIS A 33 6.56 -10.94 -10.21
C HIS A 33 7.88 -10.20 -10.35
N SER A 34 8.45 -10.19 -11.56
CA SER A 34 9.41 -9.16 -11.94
C SER A 34 8.65 -7.85 -11.82
N LYS A 35 8.66 -7.26 -10.62
CA LYS A 35 8.07 -5.96 -10.38
C LYS A 35 8.93 -5.01 -11.16
N ASN A 36 8.45 -4.64 -12.34
CA ASN A 36 8.88 -3.47 -13.05
C ASN A 36 8.96 -2.32 -12.03
N MET A 37 10.17 -1.81 -11.79
CA MET A 37 10.44 -0.71 -10.86
C MET A 37 10.62 0.59 -11.65
N ARG A 38 10.24 1.71 -11.06
CA ARG A 38 10.59 3.05 -11.52
C ARG A 38 11.52 3.70 -10.50
N THR A 39 12.49 4.47 -11.00
CA THR A 39 13.34 5.30 -10.15
C THR A 39 12.60 6.60 -9.84
N GLU A 40 12.46 6.91 -8.56
CA GLU A 40 12.01 8.23 -8.09
C GLU A 40 13.08 8.87 -7.20
N THR A 41 13.05 10.19 -7.11
CA THR A 41 14.02 10.97 -6.33
C THR A 41 13.31 11.79 -5.26
N ASP A 42 13.89 11.81 -4.07
CA ASP A 42 13.57 12.73 -2.99
C ASP A 42 14.84 13.41 -2.45
N SER A 43 14.74 14.15 -1.34
CA SER A 43 15.87 14.88 -0.75
C SER A 43 17.02 13.97 -0.28
N PHE A 44 16.79 12.67 -0.11
CA PHE A 44 17.81 11.68 0.28
C PHE A 44 18.39 10.93 -0.93
N GLY A 45 17.99 11.29 -2.15
CA GLY A 45 18.49 10.72 -3.39
C GLY A 45 17.48 9.82 -4.11
N GLU A 46 17.99 8.93 -4.95
CA GLU A 46 17.18 8.01 -5.75
C GLU A 46 16.70 6.80 -4.93
N ILE A 47 15.54 6.25 -5.29
CA ILE A 47 15.01 5.01 -4.75
C ILE A 47 14.14 4.28 -5.79
N GLN A 48 14.14 2.95 -5.74
CA GLN A 48 13.33 2.11 -6.61
C GLN A 48 11.94 1.91 -6.02
N VAL A 49 10.91 2.30 -6.78
CA VAL A 49 9.49 2.19 -6.42
C VAL A 49 8.78 1.24 -7.39
N PRO A 50 7.91 0.32 -6.95
CA PRO A 50 7.18 -0.56 -7.86
C PRO A 50 6.26 0.20 -8.81
N MET A 51 6.32 -0.07 -10.12
CA MET A 51 5.48 0.60 -11.14
C MET A 51 3.98 0.38 -10.91
N ASP A 52 3.59 -0.74 -10.28
CA ASP A 52 2.20 -1.08 -9.97
C ASP A 52 1.63 -0.32 -8.75
N LYS A 53 2.40 0.60 -8.15
CA LYS A 53 2.01 1.34 -6.96
C LYS A 53 2.03 2.85 -7.16
N TYR A 54 0.94 3.51 -6.73
CA TYR A 54 0.80 4.97 -6.75
C TYR A 54 1.59 5.71 -5.66
N TYR A 55 2.06 5.04 -4.59
CA TYR A 55 2.93 5.71 -3.62
C TYR A 55 4.31 5.97 -4.24
N GLY A 56 5.07 6.93 -3.70
CA GLY A 56 6.33 7.39 -4.26
C GLY A 56 7.55 7.11 -3.38
N ALA A 57 8.62 7.88 -3.63
CA ALA A 57 9.91 7.75 -2.96
C ALA A 57 9.82 7.83 -1.42
N GLN A 58 9.04 8.76 -0.86
CA GLN A 58 9.01 8.95 0.60
C GLN A 58 8.30 7.79 1.30
N THR A 59 7.23 7.28 0.71
CA THR A 59 6.56 6.07 1.22
C THR A 59 7.48 4.86 1.12
N GLN A 60 8.20 4.71 0.00
CA GLN A 60 9.12 3.59 -0.19
C GLN A 60 10.28 3.61 0.83
N ARG A 61 10.79 4.79 1.18
CA ARG A 61 11.75 4.93 2.29
C ARG A 61 11.12 4.60 3.63
N SER A 62 9.91 5.08 3.88
CA SER A 62 9.19 4.81 5.13
C SER A 62 8.94 3.31 5.34
N LEU A 63 8.56 2.58 4.29
CA LEU A 63 8.44 1.12 4.30
C LEU A 63 9.78 0.42 4.60
N SER A 64 10.89 1.02 4.18
CA SER A 64 12.24 0.48 4.44
C SER A 64 12.69 0.72 5.89
N ASN A 65 12.28 1.85 6.48
CA ASN A 65 12.66 2.28 7.82
C ASN A 65 11.78 1.66 8.92
N PHE A 66 10.47 1.55 8.69
CA PHE A 66 9.49 1.08 9.67
C PHE A 66 8.96 -0.30 9.28
N LYS A 67 9.74 -1.33 9.61
CA LYS A 67 9.39 -2.75 9.36
C LYS A 67 8.84 -3.46 10.61
N ILE A 68 8.45 -2.69 11.61
CA ILE A 68 8.00 -3.22 12.89
C ILE A 68 6.52 -3.58 12.76
N GLY A 69 6.24 -4.86 13.01
CA GLY A 69 4.88 -5.37 13.08
C GLY A 69 4.48 -6.30 11.94
N ASN A 70 3.23 -6.76 11.99
CA ASN A 70 2.64 -7.65 10.99
C ASN A 70 1.51 -6.96 10.20
N PHE A 71 0.84 -7.68 9.29
CA PHE A 71 -0.24 -7.13 8.45
C PHE A 71 -1.36 -6.47 9.28
N SER A 72 -1.62 -6.96 10.50
CA SER A 72 -2.65 -6.44 11.39
C SER A 72 -2.31 -5.07 11.99
N GLU A 73 -1.06 -4.63 11.89
CA GLU A 73 -0.56 -3.37 12.46
C GLU A 73 -0.37 -2.28 11.39
N ARG A 74 -0.95 -2.48 10.21
CA ARG A 74 -1.07 -1.44 9.19
C ARG A 74 -1.95 -0.30 9.68
N MET A 75 -1.71 0.90 9.15
CA MET A 75 -2.58 2.04 9.38
C MET A 75 -4.03 1.65 9.04
N PRO A 76 -5.00 1.84 9.95
CA PRO A 76 -6.40 1.49 9.69
C PRO A 76 -6.94 2.23 8.46
N LEU A 77 -7.70 1.53 7.62
CA LEU A 77 -8.25 2.09 6.39
C LEU A 77 -9.23 3.24 6.66
N GLU A 78 -9.86 3.24 7.83
CA GLU A 78 -10.73 4.32 8.30
C GLU A 78 -9.97 5.64 8.41
N ILE A 79 -8.71 5.60 8.87
CA ILE A 79 -7.83 6.77 8.92
C ILE A 79 -7.51 7.22 7.50
N ILE A 80 -7.14 6.28 6.61
CA ILE A 80 -6.85 6.59 5.21
C ILE A 80 -8.04 7.25 4.50
N ARG A 81 -9.27 6.75 4.72
CA ARG A 81 -10.50 7.33 4.18
C ARG A 81 -10.80 8.71 4.77
N ALA A 82 -10.57 8.91 6.08
CA ALA A 82 -10.70 10.22 6.72
C ALA A 82 -9.74 11.24 6.08
N PHE A 83 -8.51 10.84 5.77
CA PHE A 83 -7.59 11.69 5.01
C PHE A 83 -8.08 11.96 3.58
N GLY A 84 -8.73 11.00 2.92
CA GLY A 84 -9.39 11.23 1.64
C GLY A 84 -10.38 12.41 1.69
N TYR A 85 -11.25 12.46 2.71
CA TYR A 85 -12.15 13.59 2.93
C TYR A 85 -11.38 14.91 3.21
N LEU A 86 -10.36 14.86 4.06
CA LEU A 86 -9.54 16.02 4.40
C LEU A 86 -8.88 16.62 3.16
N LYS A 87 -8.24 15.79 2.33
CA LYS A 87 -7.53 16.23 1.13
C LYS A 87 -8.48 16.77 0.07
N LYS A 88 -9.66 16.17 -0.07
CA LYS A 88 -10.71 16.69 -0.96
C LYS A 88 -11.21 18.08 -0.51
N ALA A 89 -11.46 18.26 0.78
CA ALA A 89 -11.86 19.55 1.32
C ALA A 89 -10.77 20.61 1.12
N ALA A 90 -9.50 20.27 1.38
CA ALA A 90 -8.37 21.16 1.18
C ALA A 90 -8.21 21.56 -0.30
N ALA A 91 -8.33 20.62 -1.23
CA ALA A 91 -8.28 20.93 -2.66
C ALA A 91 -9.42 21.86 -3.09
N THR A 92 -10.63 21.66 -2.55
CA THR A 92 -11.79 22.51 -2.82
C THR A 92 -11.56 23.95 -2.35
N VAL A 93 -11.06 24.13 -1.13
CA VAL A 93 -10.72 25.48 -0.60
C VAL A 93 -9.59 26.13 -1.39
N ASN A 94 -8.59 25.35 -1.82
CA ASN A 94 -7.46 25.88 -2.57
C ASN A 94 -7.80 26.30 -4.00
N LEU A 95 -8.97 25.92 -4.54
CA LEU A 95 -9.49 26.49 -5.79
C LEU A 95 -9.62 28.02 -5.68
N GLU A 96 -10.11 28.51 -4.55
CA GLU A 96 -10.24 29.95 -4.27
C GLU A 96 -8.88 30.63 -4.02
N ASN A 97 -7.87 29.85 -3.62
CA ASN A 97 -6.49 30.32 -3.38
C ASN A 97 -5.58 30.21 -4.61
N GLY A 98 -6.13 29.95 -5.80
CA GLY A 98 -5.40 29.97 -7.07
C GLY A 98 -4.91 28.61 -7.58
N LEU A 99 -5.36 27.49 -7.02
CA LEU A 99 -5.09 26.17 -7.57
C LEU A 99 -5.94 25.94 -8.84
N ASP A 100 -5.31 25.40 -9.90
CA ASP A 100 -5.99 25.16 -11.18
C ASP A 100 -7.18 24.20 -11.04
N THR A 101 -8.30 24.52 -11.70
CA THR A 101 -9.54 23.75 -11.61
C THR A 101 -9.37 22.30 -12.04
N LYS A 102 -8.56 22.01 -13.07
CA LYS A 102 -8.33 20.63 -13.52
C LYS A 102 -7.51 19.84 -12.49
N ILE A 103 -6.58 20.50 -11.82
CA ILE A 103 -5.83 19.91 -10.71
C ILE A 103 -6.78 19.61 -9.54
N VAL A 104 -7.66 20.54 -9.18
CA VAL A 104 -8.65 20.34 -8.10
C VAL A 104 -9.60 19.18 -8.42
N GLU A 105 -10.13 19.11 -9.64
CA GLU A 105 -11.04 18.06 -10.09
C GLU A 105 -10.36 16.68 -10.08
N SER A 106 -9.14 16.58 -10.61
CA SER A 106 -8.38 15.31 -10.61
C SER A 106 -7.98 14.85 -9.21
N ILE A 107 -7.59 15.78 -8.32
CA ILE A 107 -7.36 15.48 -6.90
C ILE A 107 -8.65 15.01 -6.23
N SER A 108 -9.77 15.70 -6.48
CA SER A 108 -11.06 15.34 -5.89
C SER A 108 -11.51 13.95 -6.32
N GLN A 109 -11.34 13.60 -7.59
CA GLN A 109 -11.62 12.27 -8.11
C GLN A 109 -10.72 11.21 -7.46
N ALA A 110 -9.42 11.46 -7.35
CA ALA A 110 -8.50 10.55 -6.66
C ALA A 110 -8.88 10.36 -5.18
N CYS A 111 -9.30 11.43 -4.50
CA CYS A 111 -9.79 11.35 -3.12
C CYS A 111 -11.06 10.50 -3.01
N ASP A 112 -11.99 10.64 -3.95
CA ASP A 112 -13.20 9.81 -3.99
C ASP A 112 -12.88 8.33 -4.19
N GLU A 113 -11.84 7.99 -4.96
CA GLU A 113 -11.39 6.60 -5.11
C GLU A 113 -10.79 6.04 -3.81
N ILE A 114 -10.07 6.86 -3.03
CA ILE A 114 -9.60 6.48 -1.69
C ILE A 114 -10.77 6.28 -0.73
N ILE A 115 -11.72 7.21 -0.68
CA ILE A 115 -12.89 7.14 0.19
C ILE A 115 -13.70 5.86 -0.08
N ASN A 116 -13.82 5.49 -1.36
CA ASN A 116 -14.52 4.28 -1.81
C ASN A 116 -13.69 2.99 -1.71
N GLY A 117 -12.46 3.05 -1.18
CA GLY A 117 -11.59 1.89 -0.97
C GLY A 117 -10.97 1.29 -2.22
N LYS A 118 -11.00 1.99 -3.36
CA LYS A 118 -10.43 1.47 -4.63
C LYS A 118 -8.90 1.41 -4.63
N LEU A 119 -8.27 2.17 -3.74
CA LEU A 119 -6.82 2.34 -3.67
C LEU A 119 -6.20 1.78 -2.37
N ASP A 120 -6.94 0.95 -1.62
CA ASP A 120 -6.50 0.41 -0.32
C ASP A 120 -5.15 -0.32 -0.40
N ASP A 121 -4.89 -0.97 -1.55
CA ASP A 121 -3.63 -1.67 -1.87
C ASP A 121 -2.42 -0.74 -2.06
N HIS A 122 -2.54 0.57 -1.85
CA HIS A 122 -1.43 1.52 -1.92
C HIS A 122 -0.99 2.05 -0.54
N PHE A 123 -1.65 1.60 0.53
CA PHE A 123 -1.40 2.05 1.90
C PHE A 123 -0.88 0.88 2.75
N HIS A 124 0.43 0.81 2.88
CA HIS A 124 1.13 -0.31 3.53
C HIS A 124 1.91 0.09 4.78
N LEU A 125 1.90 1.37 5.15
CA LEU A 125 2.61 1.85 6.33
C LEU A 125 1.97 1.29 7.60
N VAL A 126 2.81 1.03 8.59
CA VAL A 126 2.41 0.53 9.91
C VAL A 126 2.08 1.68 10.84
N ILE A 127 1.28 1.39 11.87
CA ILE A 127 0.96 2.32 12.96
C ILE A 127 2.24 2.77 13.68
N TRP A 128 3.23 1.87 13.76
CA TRP A 128 4.54 2.10 14.38
C TRP A 128 5.51 2.91 13.48
N GLN A 129 5.09 4.12 13.12
CA GLN A 129 5.87 5.12 12.39
C GLN A 129 6.19 6.32 13.30
N THR A 130 6.60 7.48 12.76
CA THR A 130 6.81 8.65 13.63
C THR A 130 5.49 9.09 14.27
N GLY A 131 5.54 9.50 15.54
CA GLY A 131 4.35 9.86 16.33
C GLY A 131 3.54 11.03 15.77
N SER A 132 4.13 11.82 14.88
CA SER A 132 3.46 12.90 14.17
C SER A 132 2.51 12.45 13.06
N GLY A 133 2.63 11.23 12.53
CA GLY A 133 1.84 10.78 11.39
C GLY A 133 2.33 11.26 10.02
N THR A 134 3.52 11.88 9.95
CA THR A 134 4.05 12.50 8.72
C THR A 134 4.18 11.52 7.55
N GLN A 135 4.61 10.28 7.79
CA GLN A 135 4.78 9.30 6.70
C GLN A 135 3.43 8.89 6.09
N THR A 136 2.38 8.74 6.92
CA THR A 136 1.03 8.48 6.42
C THR A 136 0.50 9.65 5.59
N ASN A 137 0.67 10.89 6.04
CA ASN A 137 0.27 12.07 5.27
C ASN A 137 0.97 12.10 3.90
N MET A 138 2.28 11.84 3.87
CA MET A 138 3.03 11.81 2.62
C MET A 138 2.66 10.62 1.73
N ASN A 139 2.35 9.46 2.29
CA ASN A 139 1.84 8.33 1.52
C ASN A 139 0.54 8.68 0.81
N ILE A 140 -0.39 9.33 1.49
CA ILE A 140 -1.64 9.77 0.90
C ILE A 140 -1.40 10.85 -0.15
N ASN A 141 -0.53 11.83 0.12
CA ASN A 141 -0.17 12.86 -0.85
C ASN A 141 0.41 12.27 -2.15
N GLU A 142 1.34 11.32 -2.03
CA GLU A 142 1.95 10.64 -3.18
C GLU A 142 0.93 9.82 -3.97
N VAL A 143 0.05 9.07 -3.30
CA VAL A 143 -1.00 8.27 -3.96
C VAL A 143 -1.99 9.16 -4.70
N ILE A 144 -2.48 10.23 -4.06
CA ILE A 144 -3.39 11.20 -4.69
C ILE A 144 -2.71 11.88 -5.87
N SER A 145 -1.48 12.36 -5.70
CA SER A 145 -0.71 13.02 -6.75
C SER A 145 -0.57 12.13 -7.98
N ASN A 146 -0.09 10.90 -7.80
CA ASN A 146 0.11 9.98 -8.92
C ASN A 146 -1.19 9.53 -9.57
N ARG A 147 -2.25 9.34 -8.79
CA ARG A 147 -3.56 9.00 -9.36
C ARG A 147 -4.16 10.17 -10.14
N ALA A 148 -4.03 11.39 -9.64
CA ALA A 148 -4.46 12.60 -10.35
C ALA A 148 -3.65 12.82 -11.64
N ILE A 149 -2.34 12.56 -11.62
CA ILE A 149 -1.48 12.58 -12.82
C ILE A 149 -1.99 11.57 -13.85
N GLU A 150 -2.31 10.35 -13.44
CA GLU A 150 -2.82 9.32 -14.36
C GLU A 150 -4.19 9.70 -14.95
N ILE A 151 -5.09 10.27 -14.15
CA ILE A 151 -6.39 10.80 -14.62
C ILE A 151 -6.18 11.86 -15.71
N LEU A 152 -5.14 12.67 -15.57
CA LEU A 152 -4.75 13.71 -16.53
C LEU A 152 -3.89 13.19 -17.70
N GLY A 153 -3.64 11.88 -17.78
CA GLY A 153 -2.86 11.24 -18.84
C GLY A 153 -1.34 11.46 -18.74
N GLY A 154 -0.85 11.86 -17.58
CA GLY A 154 0.58 12.06 -17.31
C GLY A 154 1.31 10.77 -16.91
N GLN A 155 2.60 10.92 -16.58
CA GLN A 155 3.47 9.81 -16.20
C GLN A 155 3.57 9.67 -14.68
N LEU A 156 3.34 8.46 -14.15
CA LEU A 156 3.51 8.16 -12.72
C LEU A 156 4.92 8.51 -12.21
N GLY A 157 4.98 9.16 -11.04
CA GLY A 157 6.23 9.58 -10.40
C GLY A 157 6.83 10.88 -10.95
N SER A 158 6.25 11.47 -11.99
CA SER A 158 6.74 12.74 -12.58
C SER A 158 6.56 13.95 -11.66
N LYS A 159 5.58 13.87 -10.73
CA LYS A 159 5.10 14.98 -9.89
C LYS A 159 4.58 16.17 -10.71
N ASN A 160 4.22 15.93 -11.98
CA ASN A 160 3.75 16.93 -12.95
C ASN A 160 2.60 16.31 -13.76
N PRO A 161 1.40 16.93 -13.83
CA PRO A 161 1.04 18.27 -13.34
C PRO A 161 0.68 18.38 -11.85
N VAL A 162 0.62 17.27 -11.10
CA VAL A 162 0.17 17.31 -9.70
C VAL A 162 1.34 17.02 -8.75
N HIS A 163 1.87 18.03 -8.05
CA HIS A 163 2.93 17.84 -7.06
C HIS A 163 2.35 17.42 -5.69
N PRO A 164 2.91 16.40 -5.02
CA PRO A 164 2.37 15.91 -3.75
C PRO A 164 2.44 16.94 -2.62
N ASN A 165 3.41 17.87 -2.63
CA ASN A 165 3.51 18.93 -1.63
C ASN A 165 2.81 20.22 -2.09
N ASP A 166 3.04 20.64 -3.33
CA ASP A 166 2.70 22.00 -3.76
C ASP A 166 1.22 22.10 -4.16
N HIS A 167 0.61 20.97 -4.54
CA HIS A 167 -0.81 20.91 -4.90
C HIS A 167 -1.62 20.12 -3.87
N VAL A 168 -1.26 18.85 -3.61
CA VAL A 168 -2.05 17.98 -2.71
C VAL A 168 -1.95 18.40 -1.23
N ASN A 169 -0.78 18.89 -0.82
CA ASN A 169 -0.51 19.36 0.54
C ASN A 169 -0.50 20.90 0.66
N MET A 170 -1.04 21.62 -0.33
CA MET A 170 -1.08 23.08 -0.33
C MET A 170 -1.83 23.60 0.91
N GLY A 171 -1.18 24.48 1.68
CA GLY A 171 -1.74 25.07 2.89
C GLY A 171 -1.89 24.12 4.09
N GLN A 172 -1.33 22.91 4.03
CA GLN A 172 -1.42 21.90 5.09
C GLN A 172 -0.07 21.64 5.74
N VAL A 173 -0.04 21.47 7.06
CA VAL A 173 1.16 21.07 7.80
C VAL A 173 0.83 19.95 8.77
N PHE A 174 1.75 19.00 8.90
CA PHE A 174 1.77 18.07 10.01
C PHE A 174 2.94 18.44 10.93
N ILE A 175 2.63 18.79 12.17
CA ILE A 175 3.65 19.16 13.16
C ILE A 175 4.38 17.89 13.59
N SER A 176 5.68 17.85 13.33
CA SER A 176 6.55 16.83 13.92
C SER A 176 6.79 17.19 15.38
N VAL A 177 5.95 16.67 16.27
CA VAL A 177 6.22 16.73 17.72
C VAL A 177 7.46 15.87 17.95
N HIS A 178 8.59 16.51 18.21
CA HIS A 178 9.75 15.79 18.73
C HIS A 178 9.35 15.36 20.15
N VAL A 179 9.21 14.05 20.35
CA VAL A 179 9.10 13.44 21.69
C VAL A 179 10.50 13.19 22.20
#